data_AF-A0A8H3IFE3-F1
#
_entry.id   AF-A0A8H3IFE3-F1
#
_cell.length_a   1.000
_cell.length_b   1.000
_cell.length_c   1.000
_cell.angle_alpha   90.00
_cell.angle_beta   90.00
_cell.angle_gamma   90.00
#
_symmetry.space_group_name_H-M   'P 1'
#
loop_
_entity.id
_entity.type
_entity.pdbx_description
1 polymer ?
#
loop_
_entity_poly.entity_id
_entity_poly.type
_entity_poly.pdbx_seq_one_letter_code
_entity_poly.pdbx_strand_id
1 'polypeptide(L)'
;MWAWGAATIRNPAQDKLLKTVAWTQVVSCTVFQALENAAYLATKGVLEVKGERIVGWYRWSARFWAVHVLMEFVRLWRVGQTADLKDEKAEAKWWRDLYVNVAWAPMTWHYSVAGGLISEASVAGLGLVAGVLGLREAWKVTA
;
A
#
# COMPACT_ATOMS: atom_id res chain seq x y z
N MET A 1 -5.64 -7.53 -1.90
CA MET A 1 -6.60 -6.39 -1.86
C MET A 1 -8.04 -6.84 -1.77
N TRP A 2 -8.54 -7.71 -2.65
CA TRP A 2 -9.96 -8.12 -2.65
C TRP A 2 -10.45 -8.72 -1.31
N ALA A 3 -9.72 -9.70 -0.76
CA ALA A 3 -10.11 -10.34 0.51
C ALA A 3 -10.17 -9.33 1.67
N TRP A 4 -9.21 -8.40 1.72
CA TRP A 4 -9.17 -7.32 2.70
C TRP A 4 -10.31 -6.31 2.51
N GLY A 5 -10.55 -5.84 1.28
CA GLY A 5 -11.65 -4.91 1.00
C GLY A 5 -13.03 -5.52 1.32
N ALA A 6 -13.24 -6.79 0.98
CA ALA A 6 -14.45 -7.53 1.34
C ALA A 6 -14.60 -7.71 2.86
N ALA A 7 -13.50 -7.93 3.58
CA ALA A 7 -13.51 -7.99 5.04
C ALA A 7 -13.87 -6.63 5.67
N THR A 8 -13.34 -5.52 5.15
CA THR A 8 -13.67 -4.15 5.59
C THR A 8 -15.17 -3.84 5.44
N ILE A 9 -15.80 -4.34 4.37
CA ILE A 9 -17.25 -4.18 4.16
C ILE A 9 -18.05 -5.01 5.17
N ARG A 10 -17.63 -6.27 5.41
CA ARG A 10 -18.34 -7.19 6.31
C ARG A 10 -18.19 -6.84 7.78
N ASN A 11 -17.06 -6.27 8.17
CA ASN A 11 -16.78 -5.89 9.55
C ASN A 11 -16.11 -4.51 9.60
N PRO A 12 -16.89 -3.42 9.42
CA PRO A 12 -16.35 -2.08 9.42
C PRO A 12 -15.83 -1.70 10.80
N ALA A 13 -14.72 -0.94 10.85
CA ALA A 13 -14.20 -0.39 12.09
C ALA A 13 -15.28 0.45 12.81
N GLN A 14 -15.39 0.27 14.13
CA GLN A 14 -16.34 1.05 14.95
C GLN A 14 -15.89 2.50 15.11
N ASP A 15 -14.59 2.75 15.11
CA ASP A 15 -14.02 4.08 15.09
C ASP A 15 -14.26 4.76 13.73
N LYS A 16 -14.90 5.94 13.76
CA LYS A 16 -15.28 6.71 12.55
C LYS A 16 -14.08 7.10 11.69
N LEU A 17 -12.95 7.45 12.29
CA LEU A 17 -11.74 7.82 11.56
C LEU A 17 -11.16 6.58 10.88
N LEU A 18 -11.01 5.46 11.60
CA LEU A 18 -10.52 4.21 11.02
C LEU A 18 -11.43 3.69 9.90
N LYS A 19 -12.75 3.86 10.03
CA LYS A 19 -13.71 3.54 8.98
C LYS A 19 -13.49 4.39 7.73
N THR A 20 -13.33 5.71 7.91
CA THR A 20 -13.09 6.64 6.79
C THR A 20 -11.77 6.32 6.09
N VAL A 21 -10.71 6.10 6.85
CA VAL A 21 -9.41 5.64 6.36
C VAL A 21 -9.55 4.38 5.51
N ALA A 22 -10.25 3.37 6.03
CA ALA A 22 -10.42 2.10 5.32
C ALA A 22 -11.20 2.26 4.01
N TRP A 23 -12.26 3.07 3.97
CA TRP A 23 -12.99 3.37 2.74
C TRP A 23 -12.14 4.14 1.71
N THR A 24 -11.39 5.14 2.16
CA THR A 24 -10.45 5.86 1.29
C THR A 24 -9.42 4.91 0.70
N GLN A 25 -8.89 4.00 1.51
CA GLN A 25 -7.95 2.98 1.04
C GLN A 25 -8.57 2.03 0.02
N VAL A 26 -9.81 1.56 0.24
CA VAL A 26 -10.53 0.71 -0.73
C VAL A 26 -10.68 1.43 -2.07
N VAL A 27 -11.19 2.66 -2.07
CA VAL A 27 -11.35 3.45 -3.31
C VAL A 27 -10.01 3.68 -4.00
N SER A 28 -8.99 4.07 -3.24
CA SER A 28 -7.65 4.32 -3.78
C SER A 28 -7.05 3.07 -4.42
N CYS A 29 -7.16 1.91 -3.75
CA CYS A 29 -6.69 0.64 -4.28
C CYS A 29 -7.48 0.20 -5.53
N THR A 30 -8.77 0.47 -5.61
CA THR A 30 -9.58 0.15 -6.80
C THR A 30 -9.10 0.95 -8.01
N VAL A 31 -8.85 2.25 -7.85
CA VAL A 31 -8.34 3.09 -8.94
C VAL A 31 -6.91 2.70 -9.31
N PHE A 32 -6.06 2.42 -8.32
CA PHE A 32 -4.71 1.87 -8.53
C PHE A 32 -4.74 0.62 -9.42
N GLN A 33 -5.53 -0.38 -9.04
CA GLN A 33 -5.65 -1.64 -9.78
C GLN A 33 -6.20 -1.42 -11.20
N ALA A 34 -7.19 -0.54 -11.38
CA ALA A 34 -7.74 -0.25 -12.70
C ALA A 34 -6.68 0.35 -13.64
N LEU A 35 -5.92 1.36 -13.16
CA LEU A 35 -4.89 2.02 -13.94
C LEU A 35 -3.70 1.09 -14.22
N GLU A 36 -3.25 0.32 -13.22
CA GLU A 36 -2.13 -0.61 -13.36
C GLU A 36 -2.47 -1.72 -14.37
N ASN A 37 -3.67 -2.30 -14.29
CA ASN A 37 -4.11 -3.33 -15.23
C ASN A 37 -4.27 -2.77 -16.65
N ALA A 38 -4.82 -1.54 -16.80
CA ALA A 38 -4.91 -0.89 -18.11
C ALA A 38 -3.53 -0.63 -18.71
N ALA A 39 -2.58 -0.14 -17.91
CA ALA A 39 -1.19 0.05 -18.34
C ALA A 39 -0.53 -1.26 -18.73
N TYR A 40 -0.70 -2.32 -17.93
CA TYR A 40 -0.16 -3.64 -18.23
C TYR A 40 -0.70 -4.20 -19.55
N LEU A 41 -2.02 -4.16 -19.76
CA LEU A 41 -2.65 -4.59 -21.02
C LEU A 41 -2.14 -3.79 -22.23
N ALA A 42 -1.93 -2.49 -22.06
CA ALA A 42 -1.34 -1.65 -23.10
C ALA A 42 0.10 -2.06 -23.45
N THR A 43 0.94 -2.39 -22.45
CA THR A 43 2.31 -2.88 -22.73
C THR A 43 2.34 -4.21 -23.47
N LYS A 44 1.25 -4.98 -23.41
CA LYS A 44 1.09 -6.25 -24.13
C LYS A 44 0.44 -6.09 -25.50
N GLY A 45 0.13 -4.86 -25.92
CA GLY A 45 -0.52 -4.57 -27.21
C GLY A 45 -2.02 -4.90 -27.25
N VAL A 46 -2.64 -5.23 -26.11
CA VAL A 46 -4.10 -5.47 -26.04
C VAL A 46 -4.87 -4.14 -26.16
N LEU A 47 -4.30 -3.06 -25.62
CA LEU A 47 -4.82 -1.71 -25.76
C LEU A 47 -3.85 -0.87 -26.59
N GLU A 48 -4.29 -0.38 -27.75
CA GLU A 48 -3.49 0.51 -28.60
C GLU A 48 -3.48 1.92 -28.03
N VAL A 49 -2.51 2.22 -27.17
CA VAL A 49 -2.30 3.55 -26.60
C VAL A 49 -0.84 3.97 -26.73
N LYS A 50 -0.62 5.28 -26.89
CA LYS A 50 0.72 5.86 -26.96
C LYS A 50 1.52 5.58 -25.68
N GLY A 51 2.83 5.34 -25.82
CA GLY A 51 3.72 5.03 -24.69
C GLY A 51 3.70 6.07 -23.57
N GLU A 52 3.60 7.36 -23.90
CA GLU A 52 3.48 8.44 -22.90
C GLU A 52 2.25 8.27 -22.00
N ARG A 53 1.14 7.78 -22.55
CA ARG A 53 -0.10 7.54 -21.80
C ARG A 53 0.05 6.34 -20.86
N ILE A 54 0.77 5.29 -21.28
CA ILE A 54 1.10 4.12 -20.45
C ILE A 54 1.93 4.56 -19.24
N VAL A 55 2.99 5.36 -19.47
CA VAL A 55 3.82 5.93 -18.39
C VAL A 55 2.97 6.79 -17.46
N GLY A 56 2.06 7.60 -18.01
CA GLY A 56 1.10 8.39 -17.24
C GLY A 56 0.20 7.54 -16.34
N TRP A 57 -0.31 6.41 -16.83
CA TRP A 57 -1.15 5.49 -16.05
C TRP A 57 -0.38 4.84 -14.90
N TYR A 58 0.85 4.36 -15.13
CA TYR A 58 1.70 3.85 -14.04
C TYR A 58 2.02 4.92 -12.99
N ARG A 59 2.28 6.16 -13.41
CA ARG A 59 2.56 7.26 -12.48
C ARG A 59 1.33 7.61 -11.63
N TRP A 60 0.15 7.68 -12.24
CA TRP A 60 -1.08 7.96 -11.50
C TRP A 60 -1.47 6.80 -10.59
N SER A 61 -1.29 5.55 -11.02
CA SER A 61 -1.51 4.40 -10.15
C SER A 61 -0.59 4.48 -8.92
N ALA A 62 0.71 4.75 -9.11
CA ALA A 62 1.65 4.94 -7.99
C ALA A 62 1.21 6.03 -7.00
N ARG A 63 0.58 7.12 -7.47
CA ARG A 63 0.01 8.16 -6.59
C ARG A 63 -1.19 7.66 -5.79
N PHE A 64 -2.06 6.85 -6.37
CA PHE A 64 -3.16 6.21 -5.62
C PHE A 64 -2.63 5.19 -4.61
N TRP A 65 -1.54 4.49 -4.94
CA TRP A 65 -0.81 3.70 -3.95
C TRP A 65 -0.23 4.58 -2.83
N ALA A 66 0.29 5.76 -3.15
CA ALA A 66 0.77 6.74 -2.16
C ALA A 66 -0.33 7.19 -1.20
N VAL A 67 -1.53 7.46 -1.69
CA VAL A 67 -2.69 7.76 -0.84
C VAL A 67 -2.97 6.60 0.11
N HIS A 68 -2.90 5.34 -0.35
CA HIS A 68 -3.09 4.18 0.52
C HIS A 68 -2.04 4.14 1.65
N VAL A 69 -0.76 4.34 1.33
CA VAL A 69 0.34 4.36 2.31
C VAL A 69 0.21 5.53 3.29
N LEU A 70 -0.19 6.71 2.82
CA LEU A 70 -0.49 7.86 3.70
C LEU A 70 -1.62 7.53 4.68
N MET A 71 -2.68 6.87 4.19
CA MET A 71 -3.78 6.42 5.03
C MET A 71 -3.35 5.35 6.05
N GLU A 72 -2.36 4.51 5.75
CA GLU A 72 -1.77 3.59 6.73
C GLU A 72 -1.11 4.34 7.90
N PHE A 73 -0.40 5.44 7.63
CA PHE A 73 0.17 6.28 8.71
C PHE A 73 -0.92 6.93 9.56
N VAL A 74 -2.01 7.42 8.95
CA VAL A 74 -3.17 7.95 9.70
C VAL A 74 -3.80 6.84 10.56
N ARG A 75 -3.95 5.62 10.01
CA ARG A 75 -4.43 4.46 10.75
C ARG A 75 -3.53 4.17 11.95
N LEU A 76 -2.21 4.10 11.74
CA LEU A 76 -1.23 3.80 12.79
C LEU A 76 -1.23 4.86 13.90
N TRP A 77 -1.30 6.13 13.52
CA TRP A 77 -1.42 7.24 14.47
C TRP A 77 -2.68 7.09 15.33
N ARG A 78 -3.83 6.77 14.71
CA ARG A 78 -5.08 6.57 15.46
C ARG A 78 -5.01 5.33 16.36
N VAL A 79 -4.50 4.21 15.85
CA VAL A 79 -4.34 2.98 16.64
C VAL A 79 -3.39 3.21 17.83
N GLY A 80 -2.31 3.98 17.64
CA GLY A 80 -1.38 4.30 18.72
C GLY A 80 -1.99 5.14 19.86
N GLN A 81 -3.11 5.81 19.61
CA GLN A 81 -3.87 6.52 20.66
C GLN A 81 -4.88 5.65 21.38
N THR A 82 -5.46 4.67 20.68
CA THR A 82 -6.63 3.92 21.17
C THR A 82 -6.29 2.51 21.64
N ALA A 83 -5.20 1.92 21.17
CA ALA A 83 -4.78 0.60 21.55
C ALA A 83 -4.02 0.62 22.89
N ASP A 84 -4.18 -0.42 23.70
CA ASP A 84 -3.35 -0.63 24.87
C ASP A 84 -1.99 -1.20 24.45
N LEU A 85 -1.03 -0.31 24.19
CA LEU A 85 0.33 -0.69 23.79
C LEU A 85 1.15 -1.29 24.95
N LYS A 86 0.58 -1.46 26.15
CA LYS A 86 1.20 -2.29 27.20
C LYS A 86 1.03 -3.78 26.93
N ASP A 87 0.06 -4.15 26.11
CA ASP A 87 -0.04 -5.50 25.59
C ASP A 87 1.07 -5.74 24.54
N GLU A 88 1.95 -6.69 24.84
CA GLU A 88 3.14 -6.99 24.02
C GLU A 88 2.77 -7.34 22.57
N LYS A 89 1.62 -8.02 22.36
CA LYS A 89 1.17 -8.40 21.01
C LYS A 89 0.69 -7.17 20.24
N ALA A 90 -0.07 -6.29 20.87
CA ALA A 90 -0.53 -5.04 20.27
C ALA A 90 0.64 -4.12 19.92
N GLU A 91 1.63 -3.98 20.81
CA GLU A 91 2.85 -3.21 20.58
C GLU A 91 3.67 -3.78 19.42
N ALA A 92 3.97 -5.08 19.45
CA ALA A 92 4.75 -5.74 18.40
C ALA A 92 4.07 -5.59 17.03
N LYS A 93 2.74 -5.73 16.98
CA LYS A 93 1.97 -5.51 15.75
C LYS A 93 2.08 -4.07 15.26
N TRP A 94 1.94 -3.09 16.16
CA TRP A 94 1.98 -1.68 15.81
C TRP A 94 3.36 -1.29 15.23
N TRP A 95 4.45 -1.70 15.88
CA TRP A 95 5.81 -1.45 15.41
C TRP A 95 6.09 -2.12 14.07
N ARG A 96 5.67 -3.38 13.91
CA ARG A 96 5.81 -4.09 12.63
C ARG A 96 5.11 -3.34 11.51
N ASP A 97 3.86 -2.96 11.72
CA ASP A 97 3.07 -2.25 10.71
C ASP A 97 3.69 -0.88 10.39
N LEU A 98 4.28 -0.19 11.37
CA LEU A 98 5.04 1.04 11.16
C LEU A 98 6.28 0.80 10.28
N TYR A 99 7.12 -0.18 10.61
CA TYR A 99 8.34 -0.47 9.84
C TYR A 99 8.04 -0.86 8.39
N VAL A 100 6.99 -1.66 8.18
CA VAL A 100 6.54 -2.02 6.82
C VAL A 100 6.16 -0.77 6.04
N ASN A 101 5.35 0.12 6.63
CA ASN A 101 4.91 1.34 5.94
C ASN A 101 6.05 2.34 5.70
N VAL A 102 7.01 2.44 6.62
CA VAL A 102 8.23 3.25 6.43
C VAL A 102 9.08 2.69 5.29
N ALA A 103 9.16 1.36 5.12
CA ALA A 103 9.88 0.76 3.99
C ALA A 103 9.18 1.05 2.64
N TRP A 104 7.84 1.04 2.62
CA TRP A 104 7.05 1.32 1.41
C TRP A 104 7.00 2.79 1.01
N ALA A 105 7.05 3.72 1.97
CA ALA A 105 6.82 5.14 1.70
C ALA A 105 7.83 5.77 0.70
N PRO A 106 9.16 5.59 0.83
CA PRO A 106 10.13 6.15 -0.11
C PRO A 106 9.96 5.61 -1.52
N MET A 107 9.67 4.31 -1.65
CA MET A 107 9.46 3.65 -2.93
C MET A 107 8.20 4.16 -3.63
N THR A 108 7.13 4.30 -2.85
CA THR A 108 5.86 4.81 -3.35
C THR A 108 5.99 6.25 -3.85
N TRP A 109 6.76 7.06 -3.12
CA TRP A 109 7.04 8.43 -3.50
C TRP A 109 7.94 8.51 -4.75
N HIS A 110 8.94 7.63 -4.86
CA HIS A 110 9.80 7.51 -6.06
C HIS A 110 8.97 7.29 -7.34
N TYR A 111 8.03 6.33 -7.33
CA TYR A 111 7.20 6.05 -8.52
C TYR A 111 6.10 7.09 -8.79
N SER A 112 5.80 7.97 -7.83
CA SER A 112 4.74 8.98 -7.95
C SER A 112 5.15 10.22 -8.75
N VAL A 113 6.46 10.41 -8.99
CA VAL A 113 7.02 11.57 -9.70
C VAL A 113 7.77 11.18 -10.97
N ALA A 114 7.92 12.13 -11.89
CA ALA A 114 8.73 11.92 -13.08
C ALA A 114 10.23 11.91 -12.70
N GLY A 115 10.98 10.92 -13.18
CA GLY A 115 12.43 10.84 -12.99
C GLY A 115 12.89 10.11 -11.73
N GLY A 116 11.98 9.70 -10.84
CA GLY A 116 12.34 9.05 -9.58
C GLY A 116 12.99 10.02 -8.57
N LEU A 117 13.20 9.56 -7.34
CA LEU A 117 13.79 10.37 -6.26
C LEU A 117 14.94 9.70 -5.53
N ILE A 118 14.84 8.39 -5.37
CA ILE A 118 15.90 7.55 -4.83
C ILE A 118 16.48 6.67 -5.93
N SER A 119 17.68 6.14 -5.72
CA SER A 119 18.32 5.23 -6.67
C SER A 119 17.51 3.93 -6.84
N GLU A 120 17.60 3.32 -8.04
CA GLU A 120 17.00 2.00 -8.32
C GLU A 120 17.51 0.92 -7.34
N ALA A 121 18.77 1.00 -6.92
CA ALA A 121 19.34 0.09 -5.92
C ALA A 121 18.65 0.24 -4.55
N SER A 122 18.34 1.47 -4.15
CA SER A 122 17.58 1.74 -2.92
C SER A 122 16.14 1.22 -3.02
N VAL A 123 15.50 1.38 -4.17
CA VAL A 123 14.17 0.81 -4.44
C VAL A 123 14.20 -0.71 -4.31
N ALA A 124 15.16 -1.38 -4.95
CA ALA A 124 15.31 -2.83 -4.88
C ALA A 124 15.56 -3.30 -3.44
N GLY A 125 16.42 -2.62 -2.68
CA GLY A 125 16.72 -2.93 -1.29
C GLY A 125 15.49 -2.82 -0.37
N LEU A 126 14.73 -1.74 -0.49
CA LEU A 126 13.48 -1.56 0.27
C LEU A 126 12.43 -2.61 -0.10
N GLY A 127 12.36 -2.98 -1.38
CA GLY A 127 11.46 -4.01 -1.88
C GLY A 127 11.78 -5.38 -1.31
N LEU A 128 13.07 -5.71 -1.20
CA LEU A 128 13.53 -6.94 -0.59
C LEU A 128 13.18 -7.00 0.90
N VAL A 129 13.38 -5.91 1.65
CA VAL A 129 12.99 -5.82 3.07
C VAL A 129 11.48 -6.05 3.23
N ALA A 130 10.66 -5.34 2.45
CA ALA A 130 9.21 -5.50 2.49
C ALA A 130 8.78 -6.93 2.13
N GLY A 131 9.42 -7.53 1.12
CA GLY A 131 9.17 -8.91 0.69
C GLY A 131 9.51 -9.95 1.75
N VAL A 132 10.68 -9.83 2.41
CA VAL A 132 11.11 -10.73 3.49
C VAL A 132 10.17 -10.63 4.69
N LEU A 133 9.78 -9.42 5.08
CA LEU A 133 8.81 -9.22 6.18
C LEU A 133 7.45 -9.85 5.83
N GLY A 134 6.96 -9.68 4.61
CA GLY A 134 5.71 -10.30 4.15
C GLY A 134 5.76 -11.83 4.10
N LEU A 135 6.87 -12.38 3.59
CA LEU A 135 7.08 -13.84 3.52
C LEU A 135 7.09 -14.48 4.91
N ARG A 136 7.81 -13.86 5.86
CA ARG A 136 7.88 -14.37 7.24
C ARG A 136 6.51 -14.44 7.89
N GLU A 137 5.64 -13.47 7.64
CA GLU A 137 4.27 -13.47 8.18
C GLU A 137 3.38 -14.51 7.50
N ALA A 138 3.44 -14.63 6.18
CA ALA A 138 2.71 -15.68 5.46
C ALA A 138 3.10 -17.07 5.96
N TRP A 139 4.40 -17.31 6.21
CA TRP A 139 4.91 -18.59 6.70
C TRP A 139 4.35 -18.96 8.09
N LYS A 140 4.32 -18.01 9.03
CA LYS A 140 3.77 -18.24 10.38
C LYS A 140 2.28 -18.60 10.40
N VAL A 141 1.54 -18.22 9.36
CA VAL A 141 0.11 -18.53 9.27
C VAL A 141 -0.11 -19.95 8.72
N THR A 142 0.85 -20.48 7.95
CA THR A 142 0.72 -21.76 7.23
C THR A 142 1.53 -22.91 7.82
N ALA A 143 2.53 -22.64 8.65
CA ALA A 143 3.40 -23.62 9.30
C ALA A 143 3.20 -23.62 10.81
#